data_AF-A0A2V6S7K7-F1
#
_entry.id   AF-A0A2V6S7K7-F1
#
_cell.length_a   1.000
_cell.length_b   1.000
_cell.length_c   1.000
_cell.angle_alpha   90.00
_cell.angle_beta   90.00
_cell.angle_gamma   90.00
#
_symmetry.space_group_name_H-M   'P 1'
#
loop_
_entity.id
_entity.type
_entity.pdbx_description
1 polymer ?
#
loop_
_entity_poly.entity_id
_entity_poly.type
_entity_poly.pdbx_seq_one_letter_code
_entity_poly.pdbx_strand_id
1 'polypeptide(L)'
;LADMIPRRSGAIVNISSGSAIGPGRGPYADAAVGARGGTCYGAEKAALERMTQGLASEVYQYGISVTSVAPSQVVPTPGTVYHRLVKGMDDPRGEPPLLMARAALLLATEPLDKVTGRVTYSQPLLREFGWISEARGRGVDTRGSGYSEI
;
A
#
# COMPACT_ATOMS: atom_id res chain seq x y z
N LEU A 1 2.09 -1.70 -21.03
CA LEU A 1 1.58 -0.37 -21.43
C LEU A 1 1.11 -0.30 -22.88
N ALA A 2 1.65 -1.15 -23.78
CA ALA A 2 1.31 -1.18 -25.20
C ALA A 2 -0.21 -1.19 -25.50
N ASP A 3 -1.02 -1.83 -24.66
CA ASP A 3 -2.48 -1.82 -24.85
C ASP A 3 -3.17 -0.60 -24.23
N MET A 4 -2.66 -0.05 -23.14
CA MET A 4 -3.30 1.06 -22.42
C MET A 4 -3.06 2.41 -23.11
N ILE A 5 -1.84 2.64 -23.63
CA ILE A 5 -1.45 3.92 -24.25
C ILE A 5 -2.32 4.25 -25.48
N PRO A 6 -2.51 3.35 -26.47
CA PRO A 6 -3.38 3.62 -27.62
C PRO A 6 -4.85 3.82 -27.22
N ARG A 7 -5.33 3.10 -26.19
CA ARG A 7 -6.70 3.25 -25.66
C ARG A 7 -6.91 4.52 -24.84
N ARG A 8 -5.84 5.22 -24.47
CA ARG A 8 -5.82 6.37 -23.56
C ARG A 8 -6.56 6.14 -22.24
N SER A 9 -6.48 4.91 -21.72
CA SER A 9 -7.16 4.51 -20.50
C SER A 9 -6.48 3.30 -19.87
N GLY A 10 -6.41 3.27 -18.56
CA GLY A 10 -5.98 2.09 -17.80
C GLY A 10 -5.72 2.43 -16.34
N ALA A 11 -5.69 1.40 -15.49
CA ALA A 11 -5.31 1.53 -14.10
C ALA A 11 -4.31 0.44 -13.73
N ILE A 12 -3.23 0.83 -13.08
CA ILE A 12 -2.23 -0.04 -12.48
C ILE A 12 -2.28 0.18 -10.97
N VAL A 13 -2.63 -0.86 -10.23
CA VAL A 13 -2.70 -0.84 -8.76
C VAL A 13 -1.64 -1.77 -8.20
N ASN A 14 -0.58 -1.19 -7.64
CA ASN A 14 0.51 -1.93 -7.02
C ASN A 14 0.17 -2.25 -5.55
N ILE A 15 0.53 -3.45 -5.10
CA ILE A 15 0.35 -3.86 -3.69
C ILE A 15 1.67 -3.69 -2.94
N SER A 16 1.76 -2.62 -2.15
CA SER A 16 2.92 -2.33 -1.29
C SER A 16 2.77 -3.03 0.08
N SER A 17 3.62 -2.65 1.02
CA SER A 17 3.63 -3.13 2.40
C SER A 17 4.10 -2.04 3.33
N GLY A 18 3.70 -2.14 4.60
CA GLY A 18 4.29 -1.37 5.69
C GLY A 18 5.81 -1.48 5.80
N SER A 19 6.38 -2.58 5.30
CA SER A 19 7.83 -2.80 5.29
C SER A 19 8.60 -1.89 4.32
N ALA A 20 7.91 -1.13 3.46
CA ALA A 20 8.54 -0.06 2.67
C ALA A 20 9.16 1.03 3.57
N ILE A 21 8.68 1.14 4.81
CA ILE A 21 9.21 2.05 5.81
C ILE A 21 10.37 1.36 6.53
N GLY A 22 11.57 1.94 6.42
CA GLY A 22 12.75 1.48 7.14
C GLY A 22 12.66 1.74 8.66
N PRO A 23 13.54 1.12 9.46
CA PRO A 23 13.52 1.24 10.93
C PRO A 23 14.00 2.60 11.47
N GLY A 24 14.30 3.57 10.60
CA GLY A 24 14.86 4.86 10.99
C GLY A 24 16.37 4.81 11.22
N ARG A 25 16.90 5.78 11.96
CA ARG A 25 18.32 5.88 12.32
C ARG A 25 18.59 5.23 13.68
N GLY A 26 19.80 4.70 13.86
CA GLY A 26 20.25 4.16 15.13
C GLY A 26 20.40 5.19 16.25
N PRO A 27 20.65 4.72 17.49
CA PRO A 27 20.88 3.32 17.87
C PRO A 27 19.61 2.47 17.84
N TYR A 28 19.69 1.25 17.31
CA TYR A 28 18.55 0.33 17.25
C TYR A 28 18.42 -0.43 18.57
N ALA A 29 17.38 -0.14 19.35
CA ALA A 29 17.16 -0.74 20.66
C ALA A 29 16.75 -2.23 20.59
N ASP A 30 16.08 -2.65 19.50
CA ASP A 30 15.65 -4.03 19.28
C ASP A 30 16.48 -4.68 18.17
N ALA A 31 17.37 -5.60 18.55
CA ALA A 31 18.20 -6.36 17.61
C ALA A 31 17.37 -7.23 16.65
N ALA A 32 16.13 -7.58 16.99
CA ALA A 32 15.24 -8.34 16.12
C ALA A 32 14.72 -7.51 14.94
N VAL A 33 14.86 -6.18 14.95
CA VAL A 33 14.45 -5.31 13.84
C VAL A 33 15.19 -5.66 12.55
N GLY A 34 16.48 -6.00 12.63
CA GLY A 34 17.28 -6.46 11.48
C GLY A 34 17.02 -7.92 11.10
N ALA A 35 16.59 -8.76 12.05
CA ALA A 35 16.47 -10.21 11.87
C ALA A 35 15.16 -10.68 11.20
N ARG A 36 14.15 -9.81 11.06
CA ARG A 36 12.83 -10.17 10.50
C ARG A 36 12.77 -10.28 8.97
N GLY A 37 13.91 -10.42 8.29
CA GLY A 37 13.96 -10.50 6.82
C GLY A 37 13.44 -9.25 6.10
N GLY A 38 13.35 -8.13 6.84
CA GLY A 38 12.71 -6.90 6.36
C GLY A 38 13.57 -6.10 5.38
N THR A 39 14.88 -6.32 5.31
CA THR A 39 15.78 -5.50 4.49
C THR A 39 15.51 -5.67 3.00
N CYS A 40 15.61 -6.88 2.44
CA CYS A 40 15.39 -7.11 1.01
C CYS A 40 13.93 -6.86 0.63
N TYR A 41 13.00 -7.48 1.37
CA TYR A 41 11.57 -7.31 1.13
C TYR A 41 11.12 -5.85 1.26
N GLY A 42 11.60 -5.14 2.29
CA GLY A 42 11.31 -3.73 2.49
C GLY A 42 11.91 -2.83 1.42
N ALA A 43 13.14 -3.09 0.98
CA ALA A 43 13.77 -2.38 -0.13
C ALA A 43 12.97 -2.52 -1.43
N GLU A 44 12.50 -3.73 -1.75
CA GLU A 44 11.65 -3.97 -2.91
C GLU A 44 10.33 -3.20 -2.82
N LYS A 45 9.70 -3.17 -1.64
CA LYS A 45 8.45 -2.44 -1.42
C LYS A 45 8.65 -0.92 -1.48
N ALA A 46 9.75 -0.40 -0.95
CA ALA A 46 10.11 1.01 -1.08
C ALA A 46 10.39 1.40 -2.55
N ALA A 47 11.07 0.54 -3.31
CA ALA A 47 11.29 0.73 -4.74
C ALA A 47 9.97 0.74 -5.52
N LEU A 48 9.02 -0.15 -5.16
CA LEU A 48 7.70 -0.21 -5.77
C LEU A 48 6.91 1.09 -5.57
N GLU A 49 6.99 1.71 -4.39
CA GLU A 49 6.34 3.00 -4.11
C GLU A 49 6.95 4.14 -4.94
N ARG A 50 8.29 4.22 -5.00
CA ARG A 50 8.96 5.21 -5.85
C ARG A 50 8.65 5.02 -7.33
N MET A 51 8.65 3.77 -7.80
CA MET A 51 8.32 3.40 -9.17
C MET A 51 6.88 3.79 -9.50
N THR A 52 5.94 3.59 -8.57
CA THR A 52 4.53 3.96 -8.75
C THR A 52 4.39 5.43 -9.13
N GLN A 53 4.97 6.33 -8.33
CA GLN A 53 4.88 7.78 -8.58
C GLN A 53 5.63 8.20 -9.85
N GLY A 54 6.83 7.65 -10.08
CA GLY A 54 7.58 7.92 -11.30
C GLY A 54 6.79 7.54 -12.54
N LEU A 55 6.29 6.31 -12.58
CA LEU A 55 5.53 5.81 -13.71
C LEU A 55 4.21 6.56 -13.88
N ALA A 56 3.50 6.90 -12.79
CA ALA A 56 2.30 7.74 -12.83
C ALA A 56 2.57 9.05 -13.58
N SER A 57 3.69 9.71 -13.29
CA SER A 57 4.06 10.97 -13.96
C SER A 57 4.38 10.78 -15.44
N GLU A 58 5.06 9.69 -15.81
CA GLU A 58 5.42 9.39 -17.21
C GLU A 58 4.17 9.11 -18.07
N VAL A 59 3.16 8.44 -17.50
CA VAL A 59 2.00 7.95 -18.24
C VAL A 59 0.73 8.79 -18.08
N TYR A 60 0.77 9.84 -17.26
CA TYR A 60 -0.38 10.70 -16.98
C TYR A 60 -1.04 11.25 -18.26
N GLN A 61 -0.23 11.74 -19.21
CA GLN A 61 -0.68 12.25 -20.51
C GLN A 61 -1.42 11.22 -21.39
N TYR A 62 -1.32 9.94 -21.05
CA TYR A 62 -2.00 8.85 -21.74
C TYR A 62 -3.27 8.38 -21.02
N GLY A 63 -3.74 9.08 -19.98
CA GLY A 63 -4.98 8.72 -19.30
C GLY A 63 -4.88 7.45 -18.43
N ILE A 64 -3.67 7.10 -17.99
CA ILE A 64 -3.40 5.87 -17.23
C ILE A 64 -3.11 6.24 -15.78
N SER A 65 -3.83 5.63 -14.84
CA SER A 65 -3.55 5.77 -13.41
C SER A 65 -2.52 4.73 -12.97
N VAL A 66 -1.56 5.16 -12.15
CA VAL A 66 -0.64 4.25 -11.46
C VAL A 66 -0.65 4.59 -9.99
N THR A 67 -0.99 3.63 -9.15
CA THR A 67 -1.21 3.81 -7.71
C THR A 67 -0.59 2.67 -6.92
N SER A 68 -0.38 2.89 -5.63
CA SER A 68 0.13 1.88 -4.71
C SER A 68 -0.67 1.88 -3.42
N VAL A 69 -1.06 0.70 -2.97
CA VAL A 69 -1.77 0.52 -1.70
C VAL A 69 -1.09 -0.54 -0.85
N ALA A 70 -0.84 -0.21 0.40
CA ALA A 70 -0.41 -1.15 1.44
C ALA A 70 -1.56 -1.36 2.44
N PRO A 71 -1.58 -2.50 3.14
CA PRO A 71 -2.59 -2.70 4.16
C PRO A 71 -2.27 -1.85 5.41
N SER A 72 -3.31 -1.33 6.06
CA SER A 72 -3.16 -0.47 7.25
C SER A 72 -2.79 -1.32 8.47
N GLN A 73 -3.25 -2.57 8.49
CA GLN A 73 -2.85 -3.62 9.42
C GLN A 73 -2.53 -4.91 8.68
N VAL A 74 -1.89 -5.89 9.31
CA VAL A 74 -1.61 -7.17 8.64
C VAL A 74 -2.92 -7.84 8.24
N VAL A 75 -3.03 -8.34 7.01
CA VAL A 75 -4.24 -9.04 6.55
C VAL A 75 -4.14 -10.52 6.89
N PRO A 76 -5.05 -11.10 7.69
CA PRO A 76 -5.05 -12.53 7.96
C PRO A 76 -5.38 -13.33 6.68
N THR A 77 -4.41 -14.09 6.21
CA THR A 77 -4.49 -15.01 5.07
C THR A 77 -3.73 -16.29 5.43
N PRO A 78 -3.95 -17.42 4.72
CA PRO A 78 -3.19 -18.64 4.96
C PRO A 78 -1.66 -18.42 4.95
N GLY A 79 -1.16 -17.57 4.05
CA GLY A 79 0.27 -17.24 3.98
C GLY A 79 0.77 -16.45 5.19
N THR A 80 0.05 -15.44 5.66
CA THR A 80 0.46 -14.66 6.85
C THR A 80 0.36 -15.46 8.13
N VAL A 81 -0.57 -16.43 8.20
CA VAL A 81 -0.65 -17.40 9.31
C VAL A 81 0.54 -18.35 9.27
N TYR A 82 0.86 -18.91 8.10
CA TYR A 82 2.01 -19.80 7.90
C TYR A 82 3.34 -19.13 8.30
N HIS A 83 3.54 -17.87 7.89
CA HIS A 83 4.70 -17.07 8.24
C HIS A 83 4.63 -16.40 9.63
N ARG A 84 3.61 -16.74 10.44
CA ARG A 84 3.43 -16.28 11.83
C ARG A 84 3.39 -14.75 11.98
N LEU A 85 2.91 -14.04 10.96
CA LEU A 85 2.68 -12.59 11.02
C LEU A 85 1.40 -12.26 11.80
N VAL A 86 0.47 -13.21 11.85
CA VAL A 86 -0.75 -13.20 12.68
C VAL A 86 -0.87 -14.53 13.41
N LYS A 87 -1.61 -14.55 14.53
CA LYS A 87 -1.86 -15.76 15.33
C LYS A 87 -2.84 -16.73 14.67
N GLY A 88 -3.68 -16.23 13.77
CA GLY A 88 -4.73 -16.98 13.09
C GLY A 88 -5.56 -16.06 12.20
N MET A 89 -6.60 -16.61 11.59
CA MET A 89 -7.51 -15.84 10.72
C MET A 89 -8.30 -14.78 11.49
N ASP A 90 -8.58 -15.03 12.78
CA ASP A 90 -9.33 -14.12 13.66
C ASP A 90 -8.43 -13.23 14.54
N ASP A 91 -7.16 -13.01 14.15
CA ASP A 91 -6.25 -12.16 14.92
C ASP A 91 -6.80 -10.72 15.00
N PRO A 92 -7.08 -10.18 16.19
CA PRO A 92 -7.71 -8.86 16.33
C PRO A 92 -6.80 -7.71 15.87
N ARG A 93 -5.50 -7.97 15.70
CA ARG A 93 -4.53 -7.00 15.17
C ARG A 93 -4.59 -6.90 13.64
N GLY A 94 -5.32 -7.80 12.98
CA GLY A 94 -5.44 -7.81 11.54
C GLY A 94 -6.57 -6.93 11.00
N GLU A 95 -6.54 -6.68 9.70
CA GLU A 95 -7.66 -6.11 8.96
C GLU A 95 -8.31 -7.15 8.03
N PRO A 96 -9.64 -7.10 7.82
CA PRO A 96 -10.31 -8.01 6.90
C PRO A 96 -9.75 -7.90 5.48
N PRO A 97 -9.53 -9.02 4.76
CA PRO A 97 -9.10 -9.00 3.36
C PRO A 97 -9.99 -8.14 2.45
N LEU A 98 -11.27 -8.00 2.80
CA LEU A 98 -12.24 -7.16 2.10
C LEU A 98 -11.82 -5.68 2.03
N LEU A 99 -11.10 -5.16 3.03
CA LEU A 99 -10.64 -3.76 3.00
C LEU A 99 -9.57 -3.55 1.93
N MET A 100 -8.64 -4.49 1.75
CA MET A 100 -7.69 -4.44 0.65
C MET A 100 -8.37 -4.57 -0.72
N ALA A 101 -9.35 -5.46 -0.85
CA ALA A 101 -10.12 -5.60 -2.09
C ALA A 101 -10.88 -4.32 -2.44
N ARG A 102 -11.53 -3.67 -1.46
CA ARG A 102 -12.23 -2.39 -1.65
C ARG A 102 -11.27 -1.26 -2.02
N ALA A 103 -10.11 -1.17 -1.35
CA ALA A 103 -9.12 -0.14 -1.65
C ALA A 103 -8.54 -0.31 -3.06
N ALA A 104 -8.24 -1.55 -3.48
CA ALA A 104 -7.78 -1.82 -4.84
C ALA A 104 -8.85 -1.50 -5.89
N LEU A 105 -10.12 -1.85 -5.61
CA LEU A 105 -11.25 -1.50 -6.49
C LEU A 105 -11.35 0.01 -6.64
N LEU A 106 -11.35 0.76 -5.54
CA LEU A 106 -11.44 2.21 -5.54
C LEU A 106 -10.35 2.85 -6.43
N LEU A 107 -9.09 2.46 -6.22
CA LEU A 107 -7.97 2.98 -7.02
C LEU A 107 -8.04 2.58 -8.50
N ALA A 108 -8.67 1.44 -8.81
CA ALA A 108 -8.86 0.97 -10.17
C ALA A 108 -10.01 1.67 -10.90
N THR A 109 -10.98 2.23 -10.18
CA THR A 109 -12.23 2.75 -10.77
C THR A 109 -12.44 4.25 -10.63
N GLU A 110 -11.80 4.91 -9.66
CA GLU A 110 -11.92 6.37 -9.52
C GLU A 110 -11.31 7.12 -10.73
N PRO A 111 -11.81 8.33 -11.04
CA PRO A 111 -11.24 9.17 -12.08
C PRO A 111 -9.73 9.39 -11.90
N LEU A 112 -9.01 9.39 -13.02
CA LEU A 112 -7.55 9.56 -13.09
C LEU A 112 -7.02 10.64 -12.11
N ASP A 113 -7.59 11.84 -12.21
CA ASP A 113 -7.13 13.04 -11.50
C ASP A 113 -7.36 12.99 -9.98
N LYS A 114 -8.15 12.03 -9.49
CA LYS A 114 -8.36 11.85 -8.05
C LYS A 114 -7.33 10.93 -7.41
N VAL A 115 -6.76 9.99 -8.17
CA VAL A 115 -6.03 8.86 -7.58
C VAL A 115 -4.63 8.60 -8.14
N THR A 116 -4.33 9.00 -9.38
CA THR A 116 -3.02 8.67 -9.98
C THR A 116 -1.85 9.24 -9.17
N GLY A 117 -0.77 8.48 -9.08
CA GLY A 117 0.40 8.84 -8.27
C GLY A 117 0.25 8.58 -6.77
N ARG A 118 -0.94 8.22 -6.27
CA ARG A 118 -1.12 7.93 -4.84
C ARG A 118 -0.31 6.71 -4.42
N VAL A 119 0.43 6.88 -3.33
CA VAL A 119 0.88 5.80 -2.44
C VAL A 119 0.05 5.92 -1.17
N THR A 120 -0.63 4.87 -0.74
CA THR A 120 -1.61 5.00 0.34
C THR A 120 -1.80 3.71 1.13
N TYR A 121 -2.65 3.77 2.15
CA TYR A 121 -3.05 2.63 2.97
C TYR A 121 -4.55 2.38 2.87
N SER A 122 -4.93 1.10 2.97
CA SER A 122 -6.29 0.63 2.73
C SER A 122 -7.38 1.42 3.47
N GLN A 123 -7.25 1.59 4.78
CA GLN A 123 -8.29 2.18 5.62
C GLN A 123 -8.36 3.71 5.55
N PRO A 124 -7.25 4.50 5.62
CA PRO A 124 -7.35 5.94 5.46
C PRO A 124 -7.89 6.33 4.09
N LEU A 125 -7.53 5.62 3.02
CA LEU A 125 -8.10 5.82 1.69
C LEU A 125 -9.62 5.57 1.68
N LEU A 126 -10.06 4.41 2.18
CA LEU A 126 -11.48 4.09 2.20
C LEU A 126 -12.29 5.07 3.06
N ARG A 127 -11.71 5.59 4.14
CA ARG A 127 -12.33 6.62 4.97
C ARG A 127 -12.40 7.95 4.24
N GLU A 128 -11.33 8.37 3.57
CA GLU A 128 -11.26 9.62 2.79
C GLU A 128 -12.37 9.67 1.73
N PHE A 129 -12.65 8.54 1.07
CA PHE A 129 -13.70 8.43 0.05
C PHE A 129 -15.07 8.02 0.62
N GLY A 130 -15.21 7.90 1.95
CA GLY A 130 -16.48 7.63 2.62
C GLY A 130 -17.01 6.19 2.51
N TRP A 131 -16.17 5.23 2.14
CA TRP A 131 -16.54 3.80 2.05
C TRP A 131 -16.56 3.10 3.41
N ILE A 132 -15.86 3.67 4.40
CA ILE A 132 -15.89 3.27 5.81
C ILE A 132 -15.93 4.51 6.70
N SER A 133 -16.51 4.40 7.89
CA SER A 133 -16.56 5.50 8.87
C SER A 133 -15.34 5.54 9.79
N GLU A 134 -14.81 4.37 10.14
CA GLU A 134 -13.68 4.21 11.05
C GLU A 134 -12.48 3.62 10.32
N ALA A 135 -11.30 4.13 10.63
CA ALA A 135 -10.04 3.66 10.11
C ALA A 135 -9.02 3.59 11.24
N ARG A 136 -8.11 2.63 11.17
CA ARG A 136 -7.04 2.41 12.15
C ARG A 136 -5.81 1.81 11.47
N GLY A 137 -4.70 1.77 12.20
CA GLY A 137 -3.42 1.27 11.72
C GLY A 137 -2.60 2.32 10.97
N ARG A 138 -1.75 1.87 10.05
CA ARG A 138 -0.83 2.72 9.32
C ARG A 138 -1.57 3.70 8.40
N GLY A 139 -1.09 4.94 8.36
CA GLY A 139 -1.74 6.07 7.72
C GLY A 139 -2.86 6.71 8.54
N VAL A 140 -3.16 6.17 9.74
CA VAL A 140 -4.09 6.77 10.71
C VAL A 140 -3.40 6.95 12.06
N ASP A 141 -3.06 5.85 12.72
CA ASP A 141 -2.45 5.84 14.06
C ASP A 141 -0.93 5.98 14.00
N THR A 142 -0.33 5.54 12.89
CA THR A 142 1.10 5.67 12.62
C THR A 142 1.32 6.27 11.24
N ARG A 143 2.41 7.01 11.08
CA ARG A 143 2.76 7.63 9.80
C ARG A 143 3.02 6.60 8.72
N GLY A 144 2.73 7.01 7.50
CA GLY A 144 3.02 6.26 6.30
C GLY A 144 4.48 6.39 5.85
N SER A 145 4.77 5.87 4.66
CA SER A 145 6.03 6.18 3.98
C SER A 145 6.03 7.63 3.52
N GLY A 146 7.22 8.19 3.27
CA GLY A 146 7.32 9.56 2.75
C GLY A 146 6.56 9.75 1.43
N TYR A 147 6.47 8.71 0.59
CA TYR A 147 5.70 8.76 -0.65
C TYR A 147 4.18 8.82 -0.43
N SER A 148 3.70 8.36 0.71
CA SER A 148 2.26 8.39 1.04
C SER A 148 1.78 9.70 1.65
N GLU A 149 2.70 10.63 1.90
CA GLU A 149 2.43 11.91 2.54
C GLU A 149 2.60 13.10 1.58
N ILE A 150 2.79 12.83 0.29
CA ILE A 150 2.92 13.84 -0.78
C ILE A 150 1.74 13.83 -1.73
#